data_AF-A0A7S9DVE3-F1
#
_entry.id   AF-A0A7S9DVE3-F1
#
_cell.length_a   1.000
_cell.length_b   1.000
_cell.length_c   1.000
_cell.angle_alpha   90.00
_cell.angle_beta   90.00
_cell.angle_gamma   90.00
#
_symmetry.space_group_name_H-M   'P 1'
#
loop_
_entity.id
_entity.type
_entity.pdbx_description
1 polymer ?
#
loop_
_entity_poly.entity_id
_entity_poly.type
_entity_poly.pdbx_seq_one_letter_code
_entity_poly.pdbx_strand_id
1 'polypeptide(L)'
;MPKSATYTVAAIYPDYGNPDSQLLLPFSTFSPDTGYAGVTALYGAAKSDLARLASLGEVYASSQLLKKSMQTFDRTFVVTDALNIATLLVAGMAFAVSVSVITLDLRPQLNVLRTMGVAQLQVKAMLTAQYMLLCLVTALLALPFGILLAWVFINMVNRFAFFWVYPMQVSVMVLLNSLALSLFVVLIILLLPIARIEGKVDLRQETPL
;
A
#
# COMPACT_ATOMS: atom_id res chain seq x y z
N MET A 1 47.69 15.82 24.65
CA MET A 1 47.44 15.34 23.27
C MET A 1 46.70 14.02 23.37
N PRO A 2 45.51 13.84 22.77
CA PRO A 2 44.85 12.54 22.78
C PRO A 2 45.75 11.55 22.05
N LYS A 3 46.05 10.41 22.68
CA LYS A 3 46.79 9.30 22.05
C LYS A 3 46.05 8.89 20.79
N SER A 4 46.68 8.97 19.63
CA SER A 4 46.16 8.38 18.39
C SER A 4 46.02 6.88 18.60
N ALA A 5 44.80 6.41 18.84
CA ALA A 5 44.49 5.00 18.87
C ALA A 5 44.10 4.57 17.45
N THR A 6 44.77 3.55 16.92
CA THR A 6 44.43 2.94 15.63
C THR A 6 43.30 1.95 15.84
N TYR A 7 42.12 2.25 15.28
CA TYR A 7 40.97 1.35 15.30
C TYR A 7 40.82 0.64 13.96
N THR A 8 40.44 -0.63 13.98
CA THR A 8 40.04 -1.36 12.76
C THR A 8 38.54 -1.22 12.58
N VAL A 9 38.09 -0.76 11.41
CA VAL A 9 36.66 -0.69 11.07
C VAL A 9 36.15 -2.12 10.88
N ALA A 10 35.31 -2.57 11.82
CA ALA A 10 34.77 -3.94 11.79
C ALA A 10 33.63 -4.10 10.75
N ALA A 11 32.77 -3.08 10.62
CA ALA A 11 31.66 -3.05 9.66
C ALA A 11 31.16 -1.61 9.44
N ILE A 12 30.48 -1.38 8.32
CA ILE A 12 29.69 -0.17 8.06
C ILE A 12 28.26 -0.63 7.81
N TYR A 13 27.31 -0.15 8.61
CA TYR A 13 25.90 -0.45 8.45
C TYR A 13 25.08 0.85 8.38
N PRO A 14 23.95 0.87 7.65
CA PRO A 14 23.08 2.03 7.62
C PRO A 14 22.31 2.14 8.95
N ASP A 15 22.41 3.29 9.61
CA ASP A 15 21.58 3.66 10.75
C ASP A 15 20.51 4.66 10.29
N TYR A 16 19.25 4.21 10.22
CA TYR A 16 18.12 5.01 9.76
C TYR A 16 17.45 5.82 10.89
N GLY A 17 17.86 5.59 12.15
CA GLY A 17 17.25 6.20 13.32
C GLY A 17 18.07 7.33 13.93
N ASN A 18 19.35 7.42 13.59
CA ASN A 18 20.26 8.38 14.17
C ASN A 18 21.04 9.15 13.07
N PRO A 19 20.82 10.48 12.95
CA PRO A 19 21.49 11.30 11.94
C PRO A 19 22.94 11.63 12.31
N ASP A 20 23.34 11.43 13.57
CA ASP A 20 24.68 11.78 14.05
C ASP A 20 25.68 10.64 13.85
N SER A 21 26.94 10.99 13.64
CA SER A 21 28.04 10.02 13.64
C SER A 21 28.22 9.43 15.04
N GLN A 22 27.94 8.13 15.19
CA GLN A 22 28.15 7.41 16.45
C GLN A 22 29.28 6.39 16.34
N LEU A 23 29.97 6.18 17.45
CA LEU A 23 31.01 5.16 17.59
C LEU A 23 30.55 4.17 18.66
N LEU A 24 30.42 2.89 18.27
CA LEU A 24 30.18 1.81 19.21
C LEU A 24 31.52 1.38 19.81
N LEU A 25 31.64 1.54 21.12
CA LEU A 25 32.84 1.16 21.87
C LEU A 25 32.57 -0.11 22.69
N PRO A 26 33.54 -1.02 22.81
CA PRO A 26 33.45 -2.13 23.76
C PRO A 26 33.25 -1.61 25.18
N PHE A 27 32.40 -2.28 25.95
CA PHE A 27 32.12 -1.91 27.34
C PHE A 27 33.38 -1.89 28.22
N SER A 28 34.40 -2.69 27.89
CA SER A 28 35.71 -2.67 28.57
C SER A 28 36.47 -1.36 28.39
N THR A 29 36.16 -0.58 27.35
CA THR A 29 36.79 0.72 27.04
C THR A 29 36.00 1.89 27.64
N PHE A 30 34.70 1.70 27.87
CA PHE A 30 33.79 2.72 28.40
C PHE A 30 33.13 2.24 29.70
N SER A 31 33.75 2.57 30.84
CA SER A 31 33.21 2.30 32.17
C SER A 31 33.13 3.62 32.96
N PRO A 32 32.00 4.35 32.88
CA PRO A 32 31.84 5.61 33.61
C PRO A 32 31.63 5.36 35.10
N ASP A 33 32.33 6.13 35.95
CA ASP A 33 32.31 6.00 37.41
C ASP A 33 30.92 6.28 38.03
N THR A 34 30.05 7.01 37.33
CA THR A 34 28.73 7.45 37.82
C THR A 34 27.59 6.46 37.54
N GLY A 35 27.89 5.27 37.01
CA GLY A 35 26.89 4.32 36.54
C GLY A 35 26.32 4.67 35.16
N TYR A 36 25.59 3.72 34.56
CA TYR A 36 25.06 3.83 33.21
C TYR A 36 23.52 3.78 33.24
N ALA A 37 22.87 4.79 32.65
CA ALA A 37 21.44 4.77 32.35
C ALA A 37 21.26 4.57 30.85
N GLY A 38 20.77 3.40 30.45
CA GLY A 38 20.54 3.11 29.05
C GLY A 38 19.91 1.75 28.81
N VAL A 39 19.66 1.45 27.54
CA VAL A 39 19.07 0.17 27.13
C VAL A 39 20.19 -0.85 26.95
N THR A 40 20.03 -2.03 27.55
CA THR A 40 20.97 -3.15 27.38
C THR A 40 20.32 -4.23 26.52
N ALA A 41 20.95 -4.57 25.39
CA ALA A 41 20.55 -5.70 24.57
C ALA A 41 21.26 -6.96 25.08
N LEU A 42 20.49 -7.97 25.48
CA LEU A 42 21.00 -9.25 25.92
C LEU A 42 20.84 -10.28 24.81
N TYR A 43 21.94 -10.88 24.38
CA TYR A 43 21.95 -11.95 23.39
C TYR A 43 22.33 -13.27 24.06
N GLY A 44 21.52 -14.31 23.87
CA GLY A 44 21.80 -15.65 24.42
C GLY A 44 21.60 -15.83 25.93
N ALA A 45 20.87 -14.93 26.60
CA ALA A 45 20.60 -15.04 28.04
C ALA A 45 19.73 -16.26 28.37
N ALA A 46 20.06 -16.98 29.45
CA ALA A 46 19.23 -18.07 29.95
C ALA A 46 17.95 -17.49 30.58
N LYS A 47 16.84 -18.25 30.54
CA LYS A 47 15.56 -17.81 31.15
C LYS A 47 15.69 -17.47 32.65
N SER A 48 16.63 -18.11 33.35
CA SER A 48 16.96 -17.82 34.75
C SER A 48 17.54 -16.42 34.97
N ASP A 49 18.28 -15.90 34.00
CA ASP A 49 18.92 -14.58 34.08
C ASP A 49 17.89 -13.47 33.84
N LEU A 50 16.91 -13.72 32.96
CA LEU A 50 15.80 -12.79 32.70
C LEU A 50 14.96 -12.51 33.95
N ALA A 51 14.75 -13.51 34.82
CA ALA A 51 14.00 -13.34 36.06
C ALA A 51 14.73 -12.44 37.07
N ARG A 52 16.07 -12.48 37.09
CA ARG A 52 16.90 -11.58 37.94
C ARG A 52 16.94 -10.15 37.41
N LEU A 53 16.76 -9.98 36.11
CA LEU A 53 16.78 -8.67 35.44
C LEU A 53 15.40 -7.99 35.47
N ALA A 54 14.33 -8.77 35.55
CA ALA A 54 12.97 -8.25 35.68
C ALA A 54 12.75 -7.42 36.98
N SER A 55 13.57 -7.61 38.01
CA SER A 55 13.54 -6.78 39.22
C SER A 55 14.27 -5.43 39.06
N LEU A 56 15.07 -5.27 38.01
CA LEU A 56 15.86 -4.07 37.72
C LEU A 56 15.21 -3.18 36.64
N GLY A 57 14.22 -3.69 35.91
CA GLY A 57 13.50 -2.93 34.88
C GLY A 57 12.56 -3.78 34.03
N GLU A 58 11.91 -3.14 33.05
CA GLU A 58 11.04 -3.85 32.10
C GLU A 58 11.86 -4.65 31.08
N VAL A 59 11.72 -5.97 31.10
CA VAL A 59 12.37 -6.86 30.16
C VAL A 59 11.40 -7.18 29.01
N TYR A 60 11.75 -6.76 27.80
CA TYR A 60 10.99 -7.08 26.60
C TYR A 60 11.70 -8.17 25.79
N ALA A 61 10.98 -9.22 25.43
CA ALA A 61 11.45 -10.10 24.36
C ALA A 61 11.49 -9.32 23.03
N SER A 62 12.48 -9.58 22.17
CA SER A 62 12.64 -8.84 20.91
C SER A 62 11.38 -8.85 20.04
N SER A 63 10.66 -9.98 20.00
CA SER A 63 9.39 -10.10 19.26
C SER A 63 8.26 -9.24 19.86
N GLN A 64 8.21 -9.11 21.19
CA GLN A 64 7.21 -8.28 21.87
C GLN A 64 7.51 -6.79 21.69
N LEU A 65 8.79 -6.41 21.78
CA LEU A 65 9.21 -5.03 21.53
C LEU A 65 8.89 -4.63 20.09
N LEU A 66 9.27 -5.47 19.12
CA LEU A 66 8.98 -5.22 17.71
C LEU A 66 7.47 -5.07 17.47
N LYS A 67 6.66 -5.97 18.04
CA LYS A 67 5.19 -5.89 17.92
C LYS A 67 4.64 -4.59 18.50
N LYS A 68 5.09 -4.18 19.69
CA LYS A 68 4.64 -2.94 20.37
C LYS A 68 5.07 -1.70 19.59
N SER A 69 6.29 -1.68 19.06
CA SER A 69 6.77 -0.61 18.18
C SER A 69 5.93 -0.52 16.90
N MET A 70 5.72 -1.63 16.19
CA MET A 70 4.91 -1.66 14.97
C MET A 70 3.49 -1.17 15.21
N GLN A 71 2.82 -1.64 16.27
CA GLN A 71 1.48 -1.16 16.64
C GLN A 71 1.43 0.35 16.92
N THR A 72 2.51 0.92 17.44
CA THR A 72 2.59 2.37 17.68
C THR A 72 2.77 3.12 16.37
N PHE A 73 3.61 2.62 15.46
CA PHE A 73 3.78 3.17 14.12
C PHE A 73 2.49 3.09 13.29
N ASP A 74 1.78 1.95 13.33
CA ASP A 74 0.53 1.73 12.58
C ASP A 74 -0.50 2.83 12.87
N ARG A 75 -0.57 3.31 14.13
CA ARG A 75 -1.48 4.39 14.53
C ARG A 75 -1.23 5.70 13.78
N THR A 76 0.02 6.00 13.43
CA THR A 76 0.38 7.21 12.69
C THR A 76 -0.06 7.12 11.22
N PHE A 77 -0.17 5.91 10.66
CA PHE A 77 -0.58 5.69 9.27
C PHE A 77 -2.10 5.60 9.05
N VAL A 78 -2.90 5.45 10.13
CA VAL A 78 -4.37 5.36 10.05
C VAL A 78 -5.00 6.49 9.24
N VAL A 79 -4.49 7.71 9.36
CA VAL A 79 -5.01 8.87 8.62
C VAL A 79 -4.77 8.71 7.12
N THR A 80 -3.60 8.20 6.72
CA THR A 80 -3.27 7.94 5.33
C THR A 80 -4.13 6.81 4.76
N ASP A 81 -4.38 5.77 5.55
CA ASP A 81 -5.28 4.68 5.15
C ASP A 81 -6.71 5.18 4.93
N ALA A 82 -7.20 6.03 5.84
CA ALA A 82 -8.52 6.65 5.69
C ALA A 82 -8.61 7.51 4.41
N LEU A 83 -7.56 8.28 4.11
CA LEU A 83 -7.49 9.07 2.89
C LEU A 83 -7.47 8.18 1.64
N ASN A 84 -6.69 7.09 1.65
CA ASN A 84 -6.65 6.13 0.54
C ASN A 84 -8.02 5.49 0.29
N ILE A 85 -8.74 5.10 1.35
CA ILE A 85 -10.09 4.56 1.24
C ILE A 85 -11.03 5.62 0.65
N ALA A 86 -10.96 6.87 1.12
CA ALA A 86 -11.78 7.96 0.59
C ALA A 86 -11.49 8.19 -0.91
N THR A 87 -10.23 8.22 -1.32
CA THR A 87 -9.84 8.35 -2.73
C THR A 87 -10.37 7.19 -3.57
N LEU A 88 -10.30 5.95 -3.08
CA LEU A 88 -10.83 4.78 -3.77
C LEU A 88 -12.36 4.86 -3.94
N LEU A 89 -13.08 5.31 -2.90
CA LEU A 89 -14.53 5.50 -2.97
C LEU A 89 -14.91 6.57 -4.00
N VAL A 90 -14.23 7.72 -3.99
CA VAL A 90 -14.47 8.80 -4.96
C VAL A 90 -14.19 8.32 -6.38
N ALA A 91 -13.05 7.65 -6.60
CA ALA A 91 -12.70 7.10 -7.90
C ALA A 91 -13.72 6.04 -8.38
N GLY A 92 -14.16 5.16 -7.48
CA GLY A 92 -15.16 4.14 -7.78
C GLY A 92 -16.52 4.73 -8.14
N MET A 93 -16.97 5.76 -7.41
CA MET A 93 -18.21 6.49 -7.75
C MET A 93 -18.10 7.19 -9.09
N ALA A 94 -16.99 7.90 -9.34
CA ALA A 94 -16.75 8.58 -10.61
C ALA A 94 -16.79 7.58 -11.78
N PHE A 95 -16.13 6.43 -11.62
CA PHE A 95 -16.14 5.35 -12.61
C PHE A 95 -17.56 4.81 -12.86
N ALA A 96 -18.32 4.51 -11.80
CA ALA A 96 -19.70 4.03 -11.94
C ALA A 96 -20.61 5.05 -12.64
N VAL A 97 -20.46 6.33 -12.33
CA VAL A 97 -21.20 7.42 -12.99
C VAL A 97 -20.81 7.52 -14.47
N SER A 98 -19.52 7.52 -14.79
CA SER A 98 -19.05 7.56 -16.18
C SER A 98 -19.60 6.39 -16.99
N VAL A 99 -19.52 5.16 -16.48
CA VAL A 99 -20.11 3.99 -17.16
C VAL A 99 -21.62 4.16 -17.30
N SER A 100 -22.32 4.63 -16.27
CA SER A 100 -23.77 4.86 -16.34
C SER A 100 -24.14 5.82 -17.46
N VAL A 101 -23.46 6.97 -17.55
CA VAL A 101 -23.68 7.98 -18.60
C VAL A 101 -23.43 7.38 -19.97
N ILE A 102 -22.29 6.71 -20.16
CA ILE A 102 -21.95 6.07 -21.45
C ILE A 102 -23.00 5.02 -21.83
N THR A 103 -23.47 4.21 -20.87
CA THR A 103 -24.52 3.21 -21.15
C THR A 103 -25.88 3.82 -21.49
N LEU A 104 -26.20 5.01 -20.96
CA LEU A 104 -27.41 5.75 -21.32
C LEU A 104 -27.32 6.26 -22.77
N ASP A 105 -26.17 6.79 -23.17
CA ASP A 105 -25.94 7.27 -24.55
C ASP A 105 -25.98 6.12 -25.56
N LEU A 106 -25.51 4.93 -25.18
CA LEU A 106 -25.55 3.73 -26.01
C LEU A 106 -26.94 3.08 -26.07
N ARG A 107 -27.91 3.48 -25.23
CA ARG A 107 -29.21 2.82 -25.09
C ARG A 107 -29.99 2.65 -26.41
N PRO A 108 -30.06 3.65 -27.32
CA PRO A 108 -30.73 3.46 -28.61
C PRO A 108 -30.07 2.37 -29.47
N GLN A 109 -28.74 2.30 -29.46
CA GLN A 109 -27.98 1.29 -30.20
C GLN A 109 -28.21 -0.11 -29.61
N LEU A 110 -28.25 -0.22 -28.28
CA LEU A 110 -28.55 -1.47 -27.60
C LEU A 110 -29.99 -1.94 -27.91
N ASN A 111 -30.95 -1.03 -28.05
CA ASN A 111 -32.32 -1.38 -28.44
C ASN A 111 -32.40 -1.99 -29.84
N VAL A 112 -31.62 -1.48 -30.80
CA VAL A 112 -31.54 -2.05 -32.17
C VAL A 112 -30.97 -3.48 -32.14
N LEU A 113 -29.95 -3.74 -31.32
CA LEU A 113 -29.44 -5.11 -31.12
C LEU A 113 -30.52 -6.06 -30.58
N ARG A 114 -31.44 -5.56 -29.76
CA ARG A 114 -32.52 -6.36 -29.19
C ARG A 114 -33.64 -6.62 -30.17
N THR A 115 -33.96 -5.70 -31.07
CA THR A 115 -34.94 -5.97 -32.14
C THR A 115 -34.42 -7.01 -33.14
N MET A 116 -33.10 -7.14 -33.28
CA MET A 116 -32.44 -8.22 -34.03
C MET A 116 -32.40 -9.58 -33.29
N GLY A 117 -32.98 -9.67 -32.08
CA GLY A 117 -33.10 -10.93 -31.34
C GLY A 117 -31.94 -11.27 -30.40
N VAL A 118 -30.98 -10.37 -30.18
CA VAL A 118 -29.86 -10.62 -29.26
C VAL A 118 -30.35 -10.65 -27.81
N ALA A 119 -29.92 -11.67 -27.05
CA ALA A 119 -30.32 -11.84 -25.67
C ALA A 119 -29.72 -10.73 -24.76
N GLN A 120 -30.49 -10.26 -23.77
CA GLN A 120 -30.04 -9.21 -22.85
C GLN A 120 -28.78 -9.62 -22.06
N LEU A 121 -28.63 -10.91 -21.75
CA LEU A 121 -27.45 -11.45 -21.08
C LEU A 121 -26.20 -11.35 -21.99
N GLN A 122 -26.35 -11.58 -23.29
CA GLN A 122 -25.25 -11.47 -24.26
C GLN A 122 -24.80 -10.01 -24.39
N VAL A 123 -25.75 -9.06 -24.45
CA VAL A 123 -25.44 -7.63 -24.46
C VAL A 123 -24.67 -7.20 -23.19
N LYS A 124 -25.15 -7.61 -22.01
CA LYS A 124 -24.49 -7.32 -20.72
C LYS A 124 -23.09 -7.95 -20.63
N ALA A 125 -22.92 -9.17 -21.11
CA ALA A 125 -21.63 -9.85 -21.13
C ALA A 125 -20.63 -9.16 -22.07
N MET A 126 -21.09 -8.76 -23.26
CA MET A 126 -20.26 -8.06 -24.25
C MET A 126 -19.78 -6.70 -23.71
N LEU A 127 -20.68 -5.90 -23.12
CA LEU A 127 -20.33 -4.61 -22.52
C LEU A 127 -19.37 -4.79 -21.34
N THR A 128 -19.64 -5.74 -20.45
CA THR A 128 -18.74 -6.06 -19.32
C THR A 128 -17.35 -6.44 -19.83
N ALA A 129 -17.25 -7.30 -20.85
CA ALA A 129 -15.98 -7.71 -21.42
C ALA A 129 -15.22 -6.54 -22.06
N GLN A 130 -15.92 -5.68 -22.81
CA GLN A 130 -15.32 -4.49 -23.43
C GLN A 130 -14.73 -3.54 -22.38
N TYR A 131 -15.51 -3.20 -21.33
CA TYR A 131 -15.03 -2.32 -20.28
C TYR A 131 -13.93 -2.97 -19.43
N MET A 132 -14.02 -4.25 -19.14
CA MET A 132 -12.96 -4.97 -18.42
C MET A 132 -11.65 -5.01 -19.21
N LEU A 133 -11.70 -5.12 -20.53
CA LEU A 133 -10.51 -5.03 -21.38
C LEU A 133 -9.86 -3.65 -21.30
N LEU A 134 -10.65 -2.57 -21.35
CA LEU A 134 -10.16 -1.21 -21.15
C LEU A 134 -9.55 -1.03 -19.75
N CYS A 135 -10.19 -1.57 -18.71
CA CYS A 135 -9.69 -1.51 -17.35
C CYS A 135 -8.39 -2.30 -17.17
N LEU A 136 -8.25 -3.45 -17.83
CA LEU A 136 -7.02 -4.24 -17.83
C LEU A 136 -5.86 -3.46 -18.46
N VAL A 137 -6.07 -2.86 -19.63
CA VAL A 137 -5.04 -2.03 -20.28
C VAL A 137 -4.64 -0.86 -19.39
N THR A 138 -5.62 -0.19 -18.79
CA THR A 138 -5.39 0.94 -17.88
C THR A 138 -4.60 0.49 -16.64
N ALA A 139 -4.95 -0.66 -16.05
CA ALA A 139 -4.27 -1.18 -14.88
C ALA A 139 -2.82 -1.64 -15.19
N LEU A 140 -2.59 -2.21 -16.38
CA LEU A 140 -1.23 -2.53 -16.85
C LEU A 140 -0.39 -1.27 -17.04
N LEU A 141 -0.98 -0.19 -17.58
CA LEU A 141 -0.31 1.10 -17.69
C LEU A 141 -0.06 1.74 -16.32
N ALA A 142 -0.91 1.50 -15.32
CA ALA A 142 -0.71 2.04 -13.97
C ALA A 142 0.52 1.45 -13.25
N LEU A 143 0.92 0.20 -13.56
CA LEU A 143 2.07 -0.46 -12.93
C LEU A 143 3.40 0.32 -13.08
N PRO A 144 3.86 0.69 -14.30
CA PRO A 144 5.09 1.46 -14.44
C PRO A 144 5.00 2.83 -13.77
N PHE A 145 3.84 3.49 -13.77
CA PHE A 145 3.66 4.76 -13.04
C PHE A 145 3.74 4.58 -11.53
N GLY A 146 3.16 3.50 -10.98
CA GLY A 146 3.26 3.19 -9.55
C GLY A 146 4.70 2.88 -9.13
N ILE A 147 5.44 2.13 -9.94
CA ILE A 147 6.87 1.85 -9.73
C ILE A 147 7.68 3.15 -9.79
N LEU A 148 7.42 4.00 -10.80
CA LEU A 148 8.08 5.30 -10.93
C LEU A 148 7.81 6.18 -9.70
N LEU A 149 6.56 6.25 -9.25
CA LEU A 149 6.16 7.03 -8.09
C LEU A 149 6.86 6.53 -6.82
N ALA A 150 6.92 5.20 -6.62
CA ALA A 150 7.65 4.61 -5.49
C ALA A 150 9.16 4.93 -5.57
N TRP A 151 9.76 4.88 -6.76
CA TRP A 151 11.15 5.26 -6.95
C TRP A 151 11.41 6.72 -6.60
N VAL A 152 10.55 7.63 -7.06
CA VAL A 152 10.63 9.07 -6.74
C VAL A 152 10.48 9.29 -5.23
N PHE A 153 9.51 8.61 -4.61
CA PHE A 153 9.29 8.71 -3.17
C PHE A 153 10.54 8.26 -2.40
N ILE A 154 11.14 7.12 -2.74
CA ILE A 154 12.33 6.61 -2.05
C ILE A 154 13.56 7.49 -2.31
N ASN A 155 13.84 7.83 -3.57
CA ASN A 155 15.13 8.42 -3.96
C ASN A 155 15.18 9.95 -3.84
N MET A 156 14.03 10.61 -3.99
CA MET A 156 13.91 12.07 -3.90
C MET A 156 13.26 12.44 -2.57
N VAL A 157 12.00 12.07 -2.35
CA VAL A 157 11.22 12.58 -1.20
C VAL A 157 11.84 12.12 0.13
N ASN A 158 12.12 10.83 0.29
CA ASN A 158 12.71 10.29 1.52
C ASN A 158 14.11 10.83 1.78
N ARG A 159 14.91 11.00 0.72
CA ARG A 159 16.24 11.61 0.82
C ARG A 159 16.16 13.04 1.34
N PHE A 160 15.23 13.86 0.85
CA PHE A 160 15.13 15.25 1.29
C PHE A 160 14.43 15.41 2.65
N ALA A 161 13.47 14.54 2.97
CA ALA A 161 12.73 14.61 4.23
C ALA A 161 13.49 13.99 5.41
N PHE A 162 14.23 12.90 5.17
CA PHE A 162 14.81 12.07 6.22
C PHE A 162 16.31 11.79 6.05
N PHE A 163 16.94 12.25 4.96
CA PHE A 163 18.37 12.06 4.69
C PHE A 163 18.82 10.61 4.45
N TRP A 164 17.90 9.66 4.27
CA TRP A 164 18.22 8.28 3.93
C TRP A 164 17.37 7.72 2.79
N VAL A 165 17.88 6.65 2.17
CA VAL A 165 17.19 5.87 1.14
C VAL A 165 17.37 4.39 1.45
N TYR A 166 16.48 3.56 0.91
CA TYR A 166 16.52 2.10 1.08
C TYR A 166 16.33 1.40 -0.26
N PRO A 167 16.84 0.17 -0.42
CA PRO A 167 16.73 -0.54 -1.69
C PRO A 167 15.26 -0.81 -2.03
N MET A 168 14.87 -0.40 -3.23
CA MET A 168 13.52 -0.66 -3.74
C MET A 168 13.39 -2.14 -4.12
N GLN A 169 12.46 -2.84 -3.47
CA GLN A 169 12.14 -4.23 -3.78
C GLN A 169 10.82 -4.32 -4.52
N VAL A 170 10.88 -4.70 -5.80
CA VAL A 170 9.68 -4.92 -6.62
C VAL A 170 9.33 -6.41 -6.60
N SER A 171 8.31 -6.75 -5.83
CA SER A 171 7.78 -8.12 -5.80
C SER A 171 6.71 -8.31 -6.88
N VAL A 172 7.00 -9.17 -7.85
CA VAL A 172 6.05 -9.54 -8.91
C VAL A 172 4.75 -10.08 -8.32
N MET A 173 4.84 -10.86 -7.25
CA MET A 173 3.66 -11.42 -6.58
C MET A 173 2.75 -10.35 -5.99
N VAL A 174 3.34 -9.30 -5.39
CA VAL A 174 2.57 -8.18 -4.85
C VAL A 174 1.86 -7.43 -5.98
N LEU A 175 2.57 -7.15 -7.08
CA LEU A 175 1.98 -6.47 -8.24
C LEU A 175 0.82 -7.28 -8.85
N LEU A 176 0.97 -8.60 -8.99
CA LEU A 176 -0.08 -9.47 -9.50
C LEU A 176 -1.29 -9.50 -8.57
N ASN A 177 -1.08 -9.60 -7.26
CA ASN A 177 -2.16 -9.58 -6.27
C ASN A 177 -2.91 -8.23 -6.28
N SER A 178 -2.18 -7.12 -6.35
CA SER A 178 -2.77 -5.79 -6.46
C SER A 178 -3.57 -5.61 -7.76
N LEU A 179 -3.03 -6.10 -8.89
CA LEU A 179 -3.72 -6.07 -10.17
C LEU A 179 -5.02 -6.89 -10.11
N ALA A 180 -4.95 -8.13 -9.62
CA ALA A 180 -6.11 -9.00 -9.50
C ALA A 180 -7.19 -8.40 -8.59
N LEU A 181 -6.79 -7.87 -7.42
CA LEU A 181 -7.71 -7.22 -6.48
C LEU A 181 -8.35 -5.97 -7.10
N SER A 182 -7.57 -5.14 -7.81
CA SER A 182 -8.09 -3.93 -8.46
C SER A 182 -9.12 -4.26 -9.55
N LEU A 183 -8.83 -5.27 -10.39
CA LEU A 183 -9.76 -5.73 -11.43
C LEU A 183 -11.02 -6.34 -10.83
N PHE A 184 -10.90 -7.05 -9.70
CA PHE A 184 -12.04 -7.60 -8.99
C PHE A 184 -12.96 -6.49 -8.44
N VAL A 185 -12.39 -5.47 -7.82
CA VAL A 185 -13.15 -4.30 -7.32
C VAL A 185 -13.82 -3.56 -8.47
N VAL A 186 -13.09 -3.31 -9.57
CA VAL A 186 -13.63 -2.64 -10.76
C VAL A 186 -14.77 -3.46 -11.38
N LEU A 187 -14.64 -4.79 -11.45
CA LEU A 187 -15.71 -5.67 -11.93
C LEU A 187 -16.98 -5.52 -11.08
N ILE A 188 -16.86 -5.50 -9.74
CA ILE A 188 -18.01 -5.28 -8.85
C ILE A 188 -18.67 -3.94 -9.13
N ILE A 189 -17.87 -2.87 -9.24
CA ILE A 189 -18.38 -1.51 -9.50
C ILE A 189 -19.06 -1.46 -10.88
N LEU A 190 -18.48 -2.10 -11.89
CA LEU A 190 -18.98 -2.15 -13.27
C LEU A 190 -20.30 -2.92 -13.39
N LEU A 191 -20.50 -3.96 -12.59
CA LEU A 191 -21.74 -4.74 -12.61
C LEU A 191 -22.95 -3.93 -12.10
N LEU A 192 -22.75 -2.92 -11.25
CA LEU A 192 -23.84 -2.06 -10.74
C LEU A 192 -24.59 -1.31 -11.86
N PRO A 193 -23.95 -0.50 -12.73
CA PRO A 193 -24.64 0.18 -13.82
C PRO A 193 -25.14 -0.79 -14.89
N ILE A 194 -24.38 -1.83 -15.22
CA ILE A 194 -24.76 -2.81 -16.27
C ILE A 194 -25.98 -3.64 -15.84
N ALA A 195 -26.10 -3.98 -14.56
CA ALA A 195 -27.27 -4.69 -14.03
C ALA A 195 -28.56 -3.88 -14.22
N ARG A 196 -28.49 -2.55 -14.08
CA ARG A 196 -29.62 -1.61 -14.22
C ARG A 196 -30.10 -1.38 -15.65
N ILE A 197 -29.43 -1.94 -16.66
CA ILE A 197 -29.91 -1.90 -18.04
C ILE A 197 -31.19 -2.75 -18.11
N GLU A 198 -32.34 -2.08 -18.02
CA GLU A 198 -33.67 -2.67 -18.12
C GLU A 198 -34.06 -2.96 -19.57
N GLY A 199 -34.75 -4.09 -19.75
CA GLY A 199 -35.09 -4.61 -21.05
C GLY A 199 -36.45 -4.16 -21.60
N LYS A 200 -37.15 -3.22 -20.99
CA LYS A 200 -38.44 -2.77 -21.50
C LYS A 200 -38.22 -1.61 -22.47
N VAL A 201 -38.47 -1.87 -23.75
CA VAL A 201 -38.70 -0.82 -24.75
C VAL A 201 -40.04 -0.20 -24.38
N ASP A 202 -40.01 0.95 -23.70
CA ASP A 202 -41.23 1.69 -23.45
C ASP A 202 -41.60 2.44 -24.74
N LEU A 203 -42.37 1.77 -25.59
CA LEU A 203 -42.91 2.29 -26.86
C LEU A 203 -43.83 3.52 -26.66
N ARG A 204 -44.08 3.93 -25.41
CA ARG A 204 -44.95 5.08 -25.06
C ARG A 204 -44.25 6.43 -25.10
N GLN A 205 -42.92 6.47 -25.25
CA GLN A 205 -42.18 7.74 -25.25
C GLN A 205 -42.10 8.42 -26.62
N GLU A 206 -42.61 7.79 -27.69
CA GLU A 206 -42.76 8.42 -29.00
C GLU A 206 -44.22 8.84 -29.24
N THR A 207 -44.69 9.81 -28.47
CA THR A 207 -45.75 10.70 -28.96
C THR A 207 -45.08 11.90 -29.63
N PRO A 208 -45.17 12.05 -30.97
CA PRO A 208 -44.73 13.25 -31.64
C PRO A 208 -45.65 14.42 -31.26
N LEU A 209 -45.05 15.58 -30.98
CA LEU A 209 -45.73 16.88 -30.98
C LEU A 209 -46.18 17.25 -32.40
#